data_AF-A0AAJ0LDX2-F1
#
_entry.id   AF-A0AAJ0LDX2-F1
#
_cell.length_a   1.000
_cell.length_b   1.000
_cell.length_c   1.000
_cell.angle_alpha   90.00
_cell.angle_beta   90.00
_cell.angle_gamma   90.00
#
_symmetry.space_group_name_H-M   'P 1'
#
loop_
_entity.id
_entity.type
_entity.pdbx_description
1 polymer ?
#
loop_
_entity_poly.entity_id
_entity_poly.type
_entity_poly.pdbx_seq_one_letter_code
_entity_poly.pdbx_strand_id
1 'polypeptide(L)'
;MVSSIALLQVISAHSAEAATQNVSQANVVSKQLTSTSQSELTTSASNQVSSSDQSSALTQSDTQSNTQAASSSSAQSVQETLKGETKAAQVSGLTQITNIQGKIRVKNKQGTTLMDEKTGARTRVLGFKSAWLISKKAIDKSGQVWYKVSGTEYILAKDVFLYGTNMMVSTSNIKGIVKVKAAQGTAMVSNSGEMFRYLGMNSRWQTFRKGTDVFGDVWYMVSTNAYIRASDCYLEGQSVFHNPQKIGTVTLSITNGAGGNLMTNNGQITRKLPYKSNWLASSTVQAADGTVYYKVSGEEYLSSKDVRVLDGTEKHINNIQDQKGIVTVLNNKGTDTRNSVGKVNGHLKYQTRWQVSGIGTDGYGTKWYKVSSDQFVNANEVTNQQESMFQRFEGYSGVLMVSNYNGAVTRDSLNNKVKNLPVYSSWVITQKAIDKTGAIWYRVGTNQYVSAADMHAKTITVNKDMISGLPNNTSSNEFIVAHESGTPAEASNPNALENEVAYMKDHWTSAYVTHWVGHGGRIIQTAPVGRMSWGCGPTGNGKAFAQVELARTNDQATFAKDYQAYVRLLRFLADQAGISYKLDQDGKGIKTHLWISNAYHEVDHVDPYGYLQSMGVSKAKFARDLANGI
;
A
#
# COMPACT_ATOMS: atom_id res chain seq x y z
N MET A 1 35.80 -32.98 47.64
CA MET A 1 37.07 -33.67 47.35
C MET A 1 37.35 -33.53 45.86
N VAL A 2 38.49 -32.91 45.52
CA VAL A 2 39.49 -33.25 44.46
C VAL A 2 38.95 -34.05 43.25
N SER A 3 39.14 -33.78 41.95
CA SER A 3 40.19 -33.17 41.11
C SER A 3 39.54 -32.94 39.70
N SER A 4 39.76 -31.87 38.93
CA SER A 4 40.95 -31.46 38.15
C SER A 4 41.58 -32.54 37.26
N ILE A 5 41.32 -32.51 35.94
CA ILE A 5 42.30 -32.86 34.88
C ILE A 5 42.08 -31.94 33.67
N ALA A 6 43.13 -31.20 33.33
CA ALA A 6 43.29 -30.46 32.06
C ALA A 6 44.08 -31.34 31.08
N LEU A 7 43.88 -31.19 29.75
CA LEU A 7 44.97 -31.37 28.78
C LEU A 7 44.68 -30.72 27.40
N LEU A 8 45.59 -29.80 27.06
CA LEU A 8 46.23 -29.39 25.80
C LEU A 8 45.52 -29.36 24.42
N GLN A 9 45.86 -28.24 23.75
CA GLN A 9 45.81 -27.90 22.32
C GLN A 9 46.53 -28.89 21.41
N VAL A 10 46.06 -29.00 20.16
CA VAL A 10 46.93 -29.11 18.97
C VAL A 10 46.38 -28.21 17.84
N ILE A 11 47.29 -27.42 17.30
CA ILE A 11 47.18 -26.50 16.17
C ILE A 11 47.18 -27.30 14.87
N SER A 12 46.41 -26.87 13.86
CA SER A 12 46.78 -27.08 12.45
C SER A 12 46.16 -25.99 11.59
N ALA A 13 47.00 -25.05 11.18
CA ALA A 13 46.76 -24.13 10.08
C ALA A 13 46.80 -24.88 8.75
N HIS A 14 45.94 -24.52 7.81
CA HIS A 14 46.20 -24.67 6.37
C HIS A 14 45.66 -23.42 5.67
N SER A 15 46.62 -22.57 5.30
CA SER A 15 46.49 -21.49 4.32
C SER A 15 46.57 -22.08 2.91
N ALA A 16 45.69 -21.65 2.02
CA ALA A 16 45.93 -21.70 0.57
C ALA A 16 45.28 -20.46 -0.07
N GLU A 17 46.15 -19.63 -0.63
CA GLU A 17 45.86 -18.51 -1.51
C GLU A 17 45.26 -19.00 -2.84
N ALA A 18 44.46 -18.16 -3.50
CA ALA A 18 44.77 -17.67 -4.84
C ALA A 18 43.70 -16.70 -5.36
N ALA A 19 44.21 -15.67 -6.02
CA ALA A 19 43.52 -14.54 -6.61
C ALA A 19 42.75 -14.87 -7.90
N THR A 20 41.80 -14.01 -8.25
CA THR A 20 41.39 -13.56 -9.61
C THR A 20 40.19 -12.63 -9.43
N GLN A 21 39.88 -11.59 -10.22
CA GLN A 21 40.53 -10.81 -11.26
C GLN A 21 39.57 -9.61 -11.48
N ASN A 22 40.12 -8.43 -11.76
CA ASN A 22 39.39 -7.26 -12.25
C ASN A 22 38.89 -7.51 -13.68
N VAL A 23 37.61 -7.23 -13.96
CA VAL A 23 37.16 -6.83 -15.30
C VAL A 23 36.11 -5.72 -15.19
N SER A 24 36.47 -4.56 -15.75
CA SER A 24 35.63 -3.41 -16.06
C SER A 24 34.78 -3.65 -17.30
N GLN A 25 33.51 -3.23 -17.29
CA GLN A 25 32.70 -2.84 -18.46
C GLN A 25 31.49 -2.04 -17.94
N ALA A 26 31.39 -0.73 -18.17
CA ALA A 26 31.02 -0.02 -19.40
C ALA A 26 29.54 0.41 -19.36
N ASN A 27 29.38 1.74 -19.41
CA ASN A 27 28.13 2.51 -19.42
C ASN A 27 27.16 2.09 -20.53
N VAL A 28 25.86 2.02 -20.20
CA VAL A 28 24.78 2.27 -21.15
C VAL A 28 23.78 3.23 -20.52
N VAL A 29 23.60 4.35 -21.22
CA VAL A 29 22.67 5.43 -20.98
C VAL A 29 21.25 4.97 -21.35
N SER A 30 20.28 5.16 -20.46
CA SER A 30 18.86 5.12 -20.83
C SER A 30 18.11 6.27 -20.16
N LYS A 31 17.55 7.12 -21.04
CA LYS A 31 16.79 8.36 -20.78
C LYS A 31 15.67 8.16 -19.77
N GLN A 32 15.63 9.06 -18.79
CA GLN A 32 14.54 9.21 -17.83
C GLN A 32 13.50 10.19 -18.41
N LEU A 33 12.28 9.71 -18.61
CA LEU A 33 11.10 10.54 -18.88
C LEU A 33 10.50 10.97 -17.54
N THR A 34 10.43 12.28 -17.33
CA THR A 34 9.81 12.96 -16.19
C THR A 34 8.30 13.03 -16.40
N SER A 35 7.50 12.51 -15.46
CA SER A 35 6.08 12.85 -15.34
C SER A 35 5.75 13.20 -13.90
N THR A 36 5.60 14.50 -13.67
CA THR A 36 5.11 15.16 -12.46
C THR A 36 3.60 14.91 -12.34
N SER A 37 3.14 14.33 -11.22
CA SER A 37 1.72 14.23 -10.89
C SER A 37 1.43 15.14 -9.69
N GLN A 38 0.87 16.32 -9.97
CA GLN A 38 0.20 17.18 -8.99
C GLN A 38 -1.26 16.77 -8.88
N SER A 39 -1.74 16.77 -7.64
CA SER A 39 -3.10 16.49 -7.21
C SER A 39 -3.84 17.81 -6.96
N GLU A 40 -4.96 18.03 -7.65
CA GLU A 40 -6.01 18.99 -7.29
C GLU A 40 -7.37 18.30 -7.50
N LEU A 41 -8.11 18.03 -6.42
CA LEU A 41 -9.22 18.85 -5.91
C LEU A 41 -10.37 19.01 -6.93
N THR A 42 -11.35 18.11 -6.80
CA THR A 42 -12.65 18.15 -7.49
C THR A 42 -13.63 19.01 -6.70
N THR A 43 -14.14 20.08 -7.31
CA THR A 43 -15.37 20.76 -6.91
C THR A 43 -16.48 20.53 -7.94
N SER A 44 -17.65 20.26 -7.38
CA SER A 44 -18.96 20.03 -7.99
C SER A 44 -19.49 21.18 -8.85
N ALA A 45 -20.14 20.86 -9.97
CA ALA A 45 -21.26 21.63 -10.49
C ALA A 45 -22.17 20.75 -11.37
N SER A 46 -23.47 20.84 -11.08
CA SER A 46 -24.61 20.33 -11.83
C SER A 46 -24.62 20.75 -13.30
N ASN A 47 -25.16 19.91 -14.18
CA ASN A 47 -26.35 20.29 -14.93
C ASN A 47 -27.10 19.10 -15.54
N GLN A 48 -28.39 19.32 -15.60
CA GLN A 48 -29.51 18.43 -15.92
C GLN A 48 -29.82 18.34 -17.43
N VAL A 49 -30.70 17.39 -17.78
CA VAL A 49 -31.70 17.42 -18.89
C VAL A 49 -31.10 17.20 -20.31
N SER A 50 -31.63 16.40 -21.25
CA SER A 50 -32.86 15.60 -21.37
C SER A 50 -32.84 14.74 -22.66
N SER A 51 -33.59 13.63 -22.60
CA SER A 51 -34.55 13.10 -23.60
C SER A 51 -34.20 12.78 -25.07
N SER A 52 -34.49 11.52 -25.40
CA SER A 52 -35.35 10.99 -26.48
C SER A 52 -34.94 11.00 -27.97
N ASP A 53 -35.33 9.88 -28.58
CA ASP A 53 -35.73 9.63 -29.98
C ASP A 53 -34.75 9.06 -31.02
N GLN A 54 -34.93 7.75 -31.21
CA GLN A 54 -35.36 7.06 -32.44
C GLN A 54 -34.98 7.60 -33.84
N SER A 55 -34.45 6.64 -34.62
CA SER A 55 -34.90 6.20 -35.96
C SER A 55 -33.95 6.40 -37.16
N SER A 56 -33.57 5.25 -37.72
CA SER A 56 -33.53 4.87 -39.15
C SER A 56 -32.87 5.76 -40.23
N ALA A 57 -31.83 5.19 -40.84
CA ALA A 57 -31.82 4.60 -42.21
C ALA A 57 -30.79 5.13 -43.24
N LEU A 58 -30.20 4.13 -43.92
CA LEU A 58 -29.76 4.05 -45.32
C LEU A 58 -28.51 4.85 -45.78
N THR A 59 -27.50 4.12 -46.28
CA THR A 59 -27.22 4.01 -47.73
C THR A 59 -26.09 3.01 -48.05
N GLN A 60 -26.21 2.36 -49.21
CA GLN A 60 -25.33 1.36 -49.82
C GLN A 60 -24.16 1.99 -50.59
N SER A 61 -23.06 1.24 -50.74
CA SER A 61 -22.29 1.01 -52.00
C SER A 61 -21.02 0.22 -51.63
N ASP A 62 -20.82 -1.01 -52.08
CA ASP A 62 -20.41 -1.52 -53.40
C ASP A 62 -18.88 -1.57 -53.64
N THR A 63 -18.42 -2.83 -53.76
CA THR A 63 -17.44 -3.42 -54.69
C THR A 63 -15.92 -3.08 -54.76
N GLN A 64 -15.16 -4.19 -54.79
CA GLN A 64 -13.94 -4.52 -55.56
C GLN A 64 -12.58 -3.94 -55.10
N SER A 65 -11.65 -4.75 -54.54
CA SER A 65 -10.75 -5.78 -55.12
C SER A 65 -9.56 -5.23 -55.92
N ASN A 66 -8.33 -5.57 -55.52
CA ASN A 66 -7.22 -6.24 -56.27
C ASN A 66 -5.88 -5.95 -55.55
N THR A 67 -4.98 -6.91 -55.31
CA THR A 67 -3.92 -7.37 -56.24
C THR A 67 -3.15 -8.52 -55.55
N GLN A 68 -2.99 -9.71 -56.18
CA GLN A 68 -1.86 -10.16 -57.04
C GLN A 68 -0.48 -10.09 -56.34
N ALA A 69 0.45 -11.04 -56.44
CA ALA A 69 0.84 -12.02 -57.46
C ALA A 69 1.87 -12.99 -56.82
N ALA A 70 2.43 -14.03 -57.41
CA ALA A 70 2.16 -14.98 -58.50
C ALA A 70 3.47 -15.80 -58.70
N SER A 71 3.39 -16.81 -59.57
CA SER A 71 4.48 -17.48 -60.32
C SER A 71 5.06 -18.75 -59.66
N SER A 72 5.28 -19.86 -60.37
CA SER A 72 5.41 -20.10 -61.83
C SER A 72 5.19 -21.62 -62.12
N SER A 73 4.36 -21.99 -63.12
CA SER A 73 4.67 -22.49 -64.50
C SER A 73 5.10 -23.98 -64.56
N SER A 74 4.72 -24.85 -65.50
CA SER A 74 3.96 -24.81 -66.78
C SER A 74 3.82 -26.25 -67.34
N ALA A 75 2.77 -26.50 -68.14
CA ALA A 75 2.52 -27.46 -69.27
C ALA A 75 3.37 -28.77 -69.41
N GLN A 76 2.89 -29.94 -69.88
CA GLN A 76 1.99 -30.24 -71.02
C GLN A 76 1.64 -31.76 -71.06
N SER A 77 0.68 -32.13 -71.91
CA SER A 77 -0.03 -33.42 -72.16
C SER A 77 0.77 -34.70 -72.44
N VAL A 78 0.25 -35.88 -72.02
CA VAL A 78 0.22 -37.16 -72.81
C VAL A 78 -0.97 -38.03 -72.36
N GLN A 79 -1.58 -38.71 -73.33
CA GLN A 79 -2.71 -39.66 -73.27
C GLN A 79 -2.16 -41.09 -73.51
N GLU A 80 -2.38 -42.09 -72.64
CA GLU A 80 -2.51 -43.53 -73.00
C GLU A 80 -2.74 -44.47 -71.79
N THR A 81 -3.98 -44.95 -71.68
CA THR A 81 -4.47 -46.34 -71.69
C THR A 81 -3.68 -47.50 -71.03
N LEU A 82 -4.32 -48.04 -69.98
CA LEU A 82 -4.45 -49.45 -69.52
C LEU A 82 -3.18 -50.27 -69.18
N LYS A 83 -3.04 -50.60 -67.88
CA LYS A 83 -3.23 -51.96 -67.32
C LYS A 83 -2.79 -52.00 -65.85
N GLY A 84 -3.58 -52.69 -65.03
CA GLY A 84 -3.18 -53.05 -63.68
C GLY A 84 -4.31 -52.86 -62.68
N GLU A 85 -5.28 -53.78 -62.70
CA GLU A 85 -6.12 -53.98 -61.54
C GLU A 85 -5.24 -54.26 -60.31
N THR A 86 -5.27 -53.35 -59.35
CA THR A 86 -5.15 -53.73 -57.95
C THR A 86 -6.36 -53.14 -57.24
N LYS A 87 -7.32 -54.01 -56.89
CA LYS A 87 -8.34 -53.76 -55.87
C LYS A 87 -7.61 -53.32 -54.58
N ALA A 88 -7.46 -52.02 -54.39
CA ALA A 88 -7.11 -51.46 -53.09
C ALA A 88 -8.37 -51.50 -52.22
N ALA A 89 -8.29 -52.27 -51.15
CA ALA A 89 -9.37 -52.61 -50.26
C ALA A 89 -10.14 -51.38 -49.73
N GLN A 90 -11.47 -51.52 -49.64
CA GLN A 90 -12.34 -50.67 -48.81
C GLN A 90 -11.95 -50.88 -47.34
N VAL A 91 -11.04 -50.04 -46.82
CA VAL A 91 -10.45 -50.24 -45.49
C VAL A 91 -11.09 -49.38 -44.39
N SER A 92 -12.07 -48.52 -44.69
CA SER A 92 -13.11 -48.18 -43.70
C SER A 92 -14.46 -48.71 -44.17
N GLY A 93 -15.16 -49.45 -43.32
CA GLY A 93 -16.49 -49.99 -43.62
C GLY A 93 -17.60 -48.93 -43.70
N LEU A 94 -17.25 -47.69 -44.09
CA LEU A 94 -18.15 -46.55 -44.26
C LEU A 94 -18.82 -46.62 -45.62
N THR A 95 -20.14 -46.58 -45.60
CA THR A 95 -21.04 -46.63 -46.76
C THR A 95 -22.00 -45.45 -46.72
N GLN A 96 -22.82 -45.27 -47.75
CA GLN A 96 -23.81 -44.19 -47.84
C GLN A 96 -23.23 -42.78 -47.61
N ILE A 97 -22.09 -42.51 -48.23
CA ILE A 97 -21.40 -41.22 -48.08
C ILE A 97 -22.19 -40.13 -48.81
N THR A 98 -22.65 -39.14 -48.07
CA THR A 98 -23.42 -37.98 -48.57
C THR A 98 -22.71 -36.69 -48.22
N ASN A 99 -22.69 -35.73 -49.15
CA ASN A 99 -22.16 -34.40 -48.90
C ASN A 99 -23.16 -33.63 -48.04
N ILE A 100 -22.66 -33.02 -46.96
CA ILE A 100 -23.45 -32.15 -46.09
C ILE A 100 -22.58 -30.98 -45.66
N GLN A 101 -23.19 -29.89 -45.25
CA GLN A 101 -22.49 -28.80 -44.57
C GLN A 101 -23.12 -28.59 -43.21
N GLY A 102 -22.29 -28.42 -42.21
CA GLY A 102 -22.77 -28.20 -40.85
C GLY A 102 -21.65 -27.95 -39.89
N LYS A 103 -22.04 -27.71 -38.64
CA LYS A 103 -21.15 -27.58 -37.51
C LYS A 103 -21.53 -28.62 -36.47
N ILE A 104 -20.55 -29.20 -35.82
CA ILE A 104 -20.73 -30.10 -34.69
C ILE A 104 -19.98 -29.58 -33.47
N ARG A 105 -20.34 -30.09 -32.29
CA ARG A 105 -19.61 -29.88 -31.04
C ARG A 105 -19.51 -31.18 -30.25
N VAL A 106 -18.31 -31.51 -29.76
CA VAL A 106 -18.08 -32.77 -29.03
C VAL A 106 -18.81 -32.77 -27.68
N LYS A 107 -19.67 -33.77 -27.43
CA LYS A 107 -20.44 -33.90 -26.18
C LYS A 107 -19.94 -35.00 -25.25
N ASN A 108 -19.10 -35.93 -25.73
CA ASN A 108 -18.46 -36.90 -24.85
C ASN A 108 -17.48 -36.21 -23.90
N LYS A 109 -17.68 -36.38 -22.58
CA LYS A 109 -16.86 -35.74 -21.53
C LYS A 109 -15.40 -36.16 -21.57
N GLN A 110 -15.09 -37.36 -22.07
CA GLN A 110 -13.72 -37.87 -22.22
C GLN A 110 -13.08 -37.46 -23.57
N GLY A 111 -13.78 -36.65 -24.38
CA GLY A 111 -13.40 -36.39 -25.76
C GLY A 111 -13.79 -37.53 -26.69
N THR A 112 -13.42 -37.43 -27.97
CA THR A 112 -13.75 -38.45 -28.98
C THR A 112 -12.60 -38.65 -29.96
N THR A 113 -12.23 -39.91 -30.14
CA THR A 113 -11.22 -40.32 -31.11
C THR A 113 -11.78 -40.28 -32.52
N LEU A 114 -11.02 -39.69 -33.44
CA LEU A 114 -11.30 -39.69 -34.86
C LEU A 114 -10.87 -41.01 -35.50
N MET A 115 -11.49 -41.33 -36.63
CA MET A 115 -11.18 -42.49 -37.45
C MET A 115 -10.73 -42.02 -38.83
N ASP A 116 -9.63 -42.59 -39.33
CA ASP A 116 -9.18 -42.35 -40.69
C ASP A 116 -10.02 -43.16 -41.71
N GLU A 117 -10.47 -42.49 -42.76
CA GLU A 117 -11.36 -42.98 -43.82
C GLU A 117 -10.73 -44.08 -44.66
N LYS A 118 -9.40 -44.07 -44.81
CA LYS A 118 -8.72 -45.09 -45.60
C LYS A 118 -8.37 -46.29 -44.74
N THR A 119 -7.80 -46.09 -43.57
CA THR A 119 -7.19 -47.15 -42.76
C THR A 119 -8.12 -47.72 -41.68
N GLY A 120 -9.19 -47.02 -41.32
CA GLY A 120 -10.02 -47.34 -40.15
C GLY A 120 -9.29 -47.15 -38.82
N ALA A 121 -8.04 -46.68 -38.85
CA ALA A 121 -7.23 -46.47 -37.66
C ALA A 121 -7.77 -45.30 -36.85
N ARG A 122 -7.66 -45.43 -35.53
CA ARG A 122 -7.91 -44.32 -34.60
C ARG A 122 -6.77 -43.31 -34.75
N THR A 123 -7.10 -42.05 -35.00
CA THR A 123 -6.11 -40.97 -35.12
C THR A 123 -6.03 -40.17 -33.82
N ARG A 124 -6.38 -38.89 -33.86
CA ARG A 124 -6.33 -37.96 -32.73
C ARG A 124 -7.65 -37.89 -31.98
N VAL A 125 -7.61 -37.33 -30.77
CA VAL A 125 -8.79 -37.07 -29.93
C VAL A 125 -9.20 -35.61 -30.04
N LEU A 126 -10.48 -35.37 -30.31
CA LEU A 126 -11.09 -34.05 -30.19
C LEU A 126 -11.63 -33.87 -28.77
N GLY A 127 -11.23 -32.78 -28.11
CA GLY A 127 -11.61 -32.50 -26.72
C GLY A 127 -13.10 -32.17 -26.54
N PHE A 128 -13.62 -32.44 -25.35
CA PHE A 128 -14.98 -32.09 -24.94
C PHE A 128 -15.28 -30.60 -25.21
N LYS A 129 -16.48 -30.31 -25.72
CA LYS A 129 -16.95 -28.97 -26.14
C LYS A 129 -16.16 -28.29 -27.27
N SER A 130 -15.21 -28.96 -27.94
CA SER A 130 -14.59 -28.44 -29.17
C SER A 130 -15.58 -28.46 -30.33
N ALA A 131 -15.53 -27.43 -31.20
CA ALA A 131 -16.46 -27.25 -32.31
C ALA A 131 -15.76 -27.39 -33.65
N TRP A 132 -16.40 -28.07 -34.61
CA TRP A 132 -15.79 -28.46 -35.88
C TRP A 132 -16.80 -28.32 -37.02
N LEU A 133 -16.30 -27.96 -38.21
CA LEU A 133 -17.08 -28.02 -39.43
C LEU A 133 -17.12 -29.47 -39.94
N ILE A 134 -18.22 -29.82 -40.61
CA ILE A 134 -18.39 -31.12 -41.24
C ILE A 134 -18.73 -30.97 -42.72
N SER A 135 -18.23 -31.90 -43.53
CA SER A 135 -18.37 -31.88 -44.99
C SER A 135 -19.11 -33.09 -45.57
N LYS A 136 -19.16 -34.20 -44.82
CA LYS A 136 -19.83 -35.44 -45.25
C LYS A 136 -20.45 -36.18 -44.08
N LYS A 137 -21.48 -36.97 -44.37
CA LYS A 137 -22.08 -37.97 -43.48
C LYS A 137 -21.88 -39.35 -44.10
N ALA A 138 -21.52 -40.33 -43.29
CA ALA A 138 -21.36 -41.73 -43.70
C ALA A 138 -21.96 -42.66 -42.65
N ILE A 139 -22.18 -43.94 -43.00
CA ILE A 139 -22.72 -44.97 -42.11
C ILE A 139 -21.79 -46.18 -42.13
N ASP A 140 -21.37 -46.66 -40.96
CA ASP A 140 -20.54 -47.87 -40.89
C ASP A 140 -21.36 -49.18 -40.97
N LYS A 141 -20.67 -50.32 -41.03
CA LYS A 141 -21.29 -51.66 -41.08
C LYS A 141 -22.21 -51.98 -39.88
N SER A 142 -22.05 -51.29 -38.76
CA SER A 142 -22.90 -51.44 -37.57
C SER A 142 -24.13 -50.53 -37.59
N GLY A 143 -24.27 -49.70 -38.63
CA GLY A 143 -25.33 -48.70 -38.76
C GLY A 143 -25.05 -47.39 -38.03
N GLN A 144 -23.85 -47.19 -37.46
CA GLN A 144 -23.52 -45.94 -36.79
C GLN A 144 -23.21 -44.84 -37.81
N VAL A 145 -23.69 -43.64 -37.51
CA VAL A 145 -23.46 -42.45 -38.34
C VAL A 145 -22.13 -41.81 -37.97
N TRP A 146 -21.38 -41.37 -38.99
CA TRP A 146 -20.11 -40.68 -38.86
C TRP A 146 -20.12 -39.37 -39.66
N TYR A 147 -19.44 -38.34 -39.16
CA TYR A 147 -19.28 -37.05 -39.84
C TYR A 147 -17.84 -36.77 -40.20
N LYS A 148 -17.57 -36.30 -41.42
CA LYS A 148 -16.23 -35.95 -41.87
C LYS A 148 -15.82 -34.58 -41.38
N VAL A 149 -14.78 -34.50 -40.55
CA VAL A 149 -14.31 -33.26 -39.88
C VAL A 149 -13.06 -32.64 -40.49
N SER A 150 -12.23 -33.45 -41.17
CA SER A 150 -11.00 -32.99 -41.82
C SER A 150 -10.58 -33.98 -42.91
N GLY A 151 -9.71 -33.57 -43.85
CA GLY A 151 -8.97 -34.42 -44.79
C GLY A 151 -9.54 -35.82 -45.06
N THR A 152 -9.08 -36.81 -44.30
CA THR A 152 -9.56 -38.21 -44.30
C THR A 152 -10.20 -38.61 -42.96
N GLU A 153 -10.46 -37.70 -42.04
CA GLU A 153 -10.89 -38.02 -40.67
C GLU A 153 -12.41 -37.89 -40.47
N TYR A 154 -13.00 -38.92 -39.85
CA TYR A 154 -14.39 -38.98 -39.45
C TYR A 154 -14.55 -39.06 -37.93
N ILE A 155 -15.61 -38.45 -37.42
CA ILE A 155 -16.03 -38.50 -36.01
C ILE A 155 -17.37 -39.21 -35.86
N LEU A 156 -17.52 -39.97 -34.79
CA LEU A 156 -18.73 -40.72 -34.51
C LEU A 156 -19.87 -39.78 -34.09
N ALA A 157 -20.99 -39.80 -34.82
CA ALA A 157 -22.12 -38.88 -34.61
C ALA A 157 -22.72 -39.00 -33.20
N LYS A 158 -22.67 -40.20 -32.61
CA LYS A 158 -23.21 -40.45 -31.27
C LYS A 158 -22.51 -39.62 -30.19
N ASP A 159 -21.25 -39.24 -30.40
CA ASP A 159 -20.41 -38.55 -29.43
C ASP A 159 -20.38 -37.04 -29.61
N VAL A 160 -21.15 -36.53 -30.58
CA VAL A 160 -21.22 -35.11 -30.91
C VAL A 160 -22.66 -34.61 -30.89
N PHE A 161 -22.79 -33.30 -30.77
CA PHE A 161 -24.00 -32.53 -30.99
C PHE A 161 -23.90 -31.87 -32.37
N LEU A 162 -24.94 -32.02 -33.18
CA LEU A 162 -25.06 -31.34 -34.47
C LEU A 162 -25.85 -30.04 -34.28
N TYR A 163 -25.24 -28.90 -34.62
CA TYR A 163 -25.92 -27.60 -34.50
C TYR A 163 -27.20 -27.60 -35.34
N GLY A 164 -28.26 -26.98 -34.81
CA GLY A 164 -29.60 -27.00 -35.42
C GLY A 164 -30.49 -28.16 -34.97
N THR A 165 -29.97 -29.14 -34.23
CA THR A 165 -30.77 -30.18 -33.55
C THR A 165 -31.10 -29.79 -32.11
N ASN A 166 -32.09 -30.45 -31.50
CA ASN A 166 -32.46 -30.15 -30.11
C ASN A 166 -31.30 -30.43 -29.15
N MET A 167 -30.83 -29.38 -28.50
CA MET A 167 -29.74 -29.33 -27.53
C MET A 167 -30.22 -29.71 -26.12
N MET A 168 -31.50 -29.50 -25.80
CA MET A 168 -32.05 -29.76 -24.47
C MET A 168 -32.51 -31.22 -24.32
N VAL A 169 -31.91 -31.94 -23.37
CA VAL A 169 -32.18 -33.37 -23.14
C VAL A 169 -33.07 -33.66 -21.93
N SER A 170 -33.18 -32.72 -20.99
CA SER A 170 -34.13 -32.83 -19.88
C SER A 170 -34.71 -31.47 -19.55
N THR A 171 -35.97 -31.43 -19.11
CA THR A 171 -36.61 -30.23 -18.58
C THR A 171 -37.43 -30.54 -17.34
N SER A 172 -37.51 -29.57 -16.42
CA SER A 172 -38.37 -29.62 -15.24
C SER A 172 -38.99 -28.24 -15.00
N ASN A 173 -40.19 -28.23 -14.42
CA ASN A 173 -40.90 -26.99 -14.11
C ASN A 173 -40.26 -26.30 -12.90
N ILE A 174 -40.07 -24.98 -13.00
CA ILE A 174 -39.70 -24.11 -11.89
C ILE A 174 -40.49 -22.81 -12.02
N LYS A 175 -40.60 -21.99 -10.98
CA LYS A 175 -41.11 -20.63 -11.11
C LYS A 175 -40.22 -19.68 -10.34
N GLY A 176 -39.86 -18.55 -10.95
CA GLY A 176 -39.07 -17.53 -10.27
C GLY A 176 -38.56 -16.46 -11.23
N ILE A 177 -37.75 -15.56 -10.68
CA ILE A 177 -37.06 -14.53 -11.45
C ILE A 177 -35.57 -14.92 -11.51
N VAL A 178 -35.04 -15.04 -12.71
CA VAL A 178 -33.61 -15.25 -12.96
C VAL A 178 -32.99 -13.90 -13.22
N LYS A 179 -31.94 -13.57 -12.46
CA LYS A 179 -31.15 -12.35 -12.66
C LYS A 179 -29.76 -12.70 -13.15
N VAL A 180 -29.30 -12.00 -14.19
CA VAL A 180 -27.99 -12.21 -14.81
C VAL A 180 -26.90 -11.63 -13.91
N LYS A 181 -25.92 -12.46 -13.50
CA LYS A 181 -24.78 -12.06 -12.64
C LYS A 181 -23.45 -11.97 -13.39
N ALA A 182 -23.34 -12.62 -14.55
CA ALA A 182 -22.12 -12.55 -15.35
C ALA A 182 -21.86 -11.11 -15.81
N ALA A 183 -20.64 -10.60 -15.57
CA ALA A 183 -20.26 -9.23 -15.90
C ALA A 183 -20.41 -8.93 -17.41
N GLN A 184 -20.10 -9.91 -18.25
CA GLN A 184 -20.26 -9.82 -19.71
C GLN A 184 -21.68 -10.13 -20.19
N GLY A 185 -22.62 -10.34 -19.28
CA GLY A 185 -23.97 -10.81 -19.59
C GLY A 185 -24.04 -12.30 -19.90
N THR A 186 -25.16 -12.75 -20.48
CA THR A 186 -25.38 -14.13 -20.91
C THR A 186 -26.06 -14.18 -22.28
N ALA A 187 -25.70 -15.18 -23.09
CA ALA A 187 -26.34 -15.40 -24.38
C ALA A 187 -27.71 -16.05 -24.18
N MET A 188 -28.74 -15.48 -24.80
CA MET A 188 -30.05 -16.11 -24.92
C MET A 188 -30.06 -16.98 -26.18
N VAL A 189 -30.27 -18.27 -26.00
CA VAL A 189 -30.20 -19.27 -27.08
C VAL A 189 -31.50 -20.04 -27.24
N SER A 190 -31.72 -20.57 -28.44
CA SER A 190 -32.82 -21.49 -28.73
C SER A 190 -32.60 -22.88 -28.11
N ASN A 191 -33.60 -23.75 -28.19
CA ASN A 191 -33.43 -25.16 -27.88
C ASN A 191 -32.41 -25.86 -28.79
N SER A 192 -32.00 -25.26 -29.92
CA SER A 192 -30.95 -25.78 -30.80
C SER A 192 -29.57 -25.15 -30.58
N GLY A 193 -29.46 -24.26 -29.59
CA GLY A 193 -28.22 -23.56 -29.25
C GLY A 193 -27.91 -22.36 -30.15
N GLU A 194 -28.85 -21.95 -31.00
CA GLU A 194 -28.73 -20.74 -31.82
C GLU A 194 -28.94 -19.49 -30.97
N MET A 195 -28.07 -18.50 -31.09
CA MET A 195 -28.15 -17.28 -30.29
C MET A 195 -29.16 -16.29 -30.88
N PHE A 196 -30.07 -15.80 -30.04
CA PHE A 196 -30.98 -14.70 -30.42
C PHE A 196 -30.38 -13.33 -30.13
N ARG A 197 -29.90 -13.14 -28.88
CA ARG A 197 -29.33 -11.89 -28.38
C ARG A 197 -28.53 -12.11 -27.11
N TYR A 198 -27.77 -11.09 -26.72
CA TYR A 198 -27.13 -11.01 -25.41
C TYR A 198 -28.01 -10.26 -24.40
N LEU A 199 -28.00 -10.75 -23.17
CA LEU A 199 -28.64 -10.11 -22.03
C LEU A 199 -27.59 -9.50 -21.11
N GLY A 200 -27.74 -8.22 -20.80
CA GLY A 200 -26.83 -7.51 -19.92
C GLY A 200 -26.87 -8.00 -18.46
N MET A 201 -25.77 -7.76 -17.75
CA MET A 201 -25.68 -7.93 -16.30
C MET A 201 -26.84 -7.21 -15.60
N ASN A 202 -27.36 -7.80 -14.52
CA ASN A 202 -28.49 -7.33 -13.74
C ASN A 202 -29.87 -7.35 -14.41
N SER A 203 -29.99 -7.75 -15.68
CA SER A 203 -31.30 -7.97 -16.29
C SER A 203 -32.07 -9.11 -15.59
N ARG A 204 -33.39 -8.96 -15.49
CA ARG A 204 -34.30 -9.85 -14.74
C ARG A 204 -35.31 -10.50 -15.68
N TRP A 205 -35.49 -11.80 -15.57
CA TRP A 205 -36.31 -12.59 -16.47
C TRP A 205 -37.14 -13.59 -15.71
N GLN A 206 -38.44 -13.64 -15.99
CA GLN A 206 -39.28 -14.71 -15.46
C GLN A 206 -38.83 -16.05 -16.05
N THR A 207 -38.78 -17.08 -15.23
CA THR A 207 -38.55 -18.44 -15.68
C THR A 207 -39.66 -19.37 -15.21
N PHE A 208 -40.01 -20.31 -16.07
CA PHE A 208 -41.05 -21.31 -15.82
C PHE A 208 -40.52 -22.75 -15.98
N ARG A 209 -39.29 -22.93 -16.49
CA ARG A 209 -38.63 -24.22 -16.66
C ARG A 209 -37.12 -24.10 -16.52
N LYS A 210 -36.49 -25.15 -15.99
CA LYS A 210 -35.04 -25.38 -16.10
C LYS A 210 -34.79 -26.61 -16.96
N GLY A 211 -33.75 -26.58 -17.76
CA GLY A 211 -33.34 -27.71 -18.60
C GLY A 211 -31.85 -28.01 -18.49
N THR A 212 -31.47 -29.22 -18.86
CA THR A 212 -30.06 -29.61 -19.01
C THR A 212 -29.79 -29.89 -20.48
N ASP A 213 -28.68 -29.38 -20.99
CA ASP A 213 -28.26 -29.64 -22.37
C ASP A 213 -27.50 -30.97 -22.53
N VAL A 214 -27.26 -31.37 -23.78
CA VAL A 214 -26.44 -32.53 -24.17
C VAL A 214 -25.02 -32.51 -23.59
N PHE A 215 -24.53 -31.38 -23.07
CA PHE A 215 -23.21 -31.21 -22.45
C PHE A 215 -23.26 -31.25 -20.90
N GLY A 216 -24.45 -31.31 -20.31
CA GLY A 216 -24.65 -31.25 -18.86
C GLY A 216 -24.72 -29.84 -18.27
N ASP A 217 -24.71 -28.79 -19.11
CA ASP A 217 -24.92 -27.43 -18.61
C ASP A 217 -26.40 -27.21 -18.30
N VAL A 218 -26.69 -26.49 -17.22
CA VAL A 218 -28.05 -26.16 -16.79
C VAL A 218 -28.46 -24.80 -17.38
N TRP A 219 -29.71 -24.70 -17.82
CA TRP A 219 -30.28 -23.53 -18.48
C TRP A 219 -31.67 -23.19 -17.91
N TYR A 220 -31.99 -21.91 -17.85
CA TYR A 220 -33.32 -21.41 -17.50
C TYR A 220 -34.06 -20.95 -18.74
N MET A 221 -35.29 -21.43 -18.91
CA MET A 221 -36.17 -20.99 -19.97
C MET A 221 -36.83 -19.67 -19.57
N VAL A 222 -36.63 -18.63 -20.38
CA VAL A 222 -37.08 -17.26 -20.10
C VAL A 222 -38.10 -16.72 -21.10
N SER A 223 -38.30 -17.44 -22.21
CA SER A 223 -39.40 -17.26 -23.15
C SER A 223 -39.63 -18.56 -23.91
N THR A 224 -40.66 -18.61 -24.75
CA THR A 224 -40.91 -19.72 -25.68
C THR A 224 -39.67 -19.96 -26.52
N ASN A 225 -39.13 -21.18 -26.45
CA ASN A 225 -37.88 -21.57 -27.10
C ASN A 225 -36.67 -20.65 -26.81
N ALA A 226 -36.58 -20.01 -25.65
CA ALA A 226 -35.46 -19.14 -25.31
C ALA A 226 -34.88 -19.47 -23.92
N TYR A 227 -33.58 -19.72 -23.88
CA TYR A 227 -32.86 -20.23 -22.73
C TYR A 227 -31.63 -19.39 -22.42
N ILE A 228 -31.34 -19.21 -21.13
CA ILE A 228 -30.14 -18.53 -20.65
C ILE A 228 -29.41 -19.44 -19.68
N ARG A 229 -28.08 -19.34 -19.65
CA ARG A 229 -27.24 -20.31 -18.94
C ARG A 229 -27.32 -20.08 -17.43
N ALA A 230 -27.59 -21.14 -16.66
CA ALA A 230 -27.79 -21.01 -15.22
C ALA A 230 -26.51 -20.60 -14.47
N SER A 231 -25.33 -20.99 -14.95
CA SER A 231 -24.05 -20.56 -14.38
C SER A 231 -23.84 -19.05 -14.41
N ASP A 232 -24.46 -18.38 -15.38
CA ASP A 232 -24.32 -16.94 -15.62
C ASP A 232 -25.36 -16.13 -14.85
N CYS A 233 -26.23 -16.82 -14.12
CA CYS A 233 -27.39 -16.27 -13.45
C CYS A 233 -27.49 -16.70 -11.98
N TYR A 234 -28.44 -16.13 -11.27
CA TYR A 234 -29.00 -16.71 -10.04
C TYR A 234 -30.52 -16.64 -10.08
N LEU A 235 -31.17 -17.56 -9.37
CA LEU A 235 -32.62 -17.53 -9.15
C LEU A 235 -32.89 -16.66 -7.91
N GLU A 236 -33.60 -15.55 -8.08
CA GLU A 236 -33.95 -14.67 -6.96
C GLU A 236 -34.72 -15.44 -5.89
N GLY A 237 -34.35 -15.21 -4.63
CA GLY A 237 -34.91 -15.90 -3.48
C GLY A 237 -34.24 -17.25 -3.14
N GLN A 238 -33.32 -17.75 -3.97
CA GLN A 238 -32.49 -18.91 -3.61
C GLN A 238 -31.08 -18.49 -3.21
N SER A 239 -30.67 -18.93 -2.01
CA SER A 239 -29.32 -18.71 -1.51
C SER A 239 -28.33 -19.70 -2.14
N VAL A 240 -27.12 -19.23 -2.45
CA VAL A 240 -25.97 -20.08 -2.77
C VAL A 240 -25.42 -20.80 -1.54
N PHE A 241 -25.88 -20.39 -0.35
CA PHE A 241 -25.55 -21.00 0.91
C PHE A 241 -26.70 -21.86 1.45
N HIS A 242 -26.33 -22.92 2.17
CA HIS A 242 -27.23 -23.84 2.87
C HIS A 242 -26.79 -24.02 4.33
N ASN A 243 -27.55 -24.80 5.09
CA ASN A 243 -27.26 -25.17 6.49
C ASN A 243 -26.94 -23.98 7.41
N PRO A 244 -27.86 -23.01 7.60
CA PRO A 244 -27.63 -21.92 8.54
C PRO A 244 -27.50 -22.45 9.98
N GLN A 245 -26.42 -22.07 10.66
CA GLN A 245 -26.14 -22.44 12.05
C GLN A 245 -25.90 -21.18 12.88
N LYS A 246 -26.61 -21.04 14.00
CA LYS A 246 -26.27 -20.01 14.99
C LYS A 246 -25.02 -20.45 15.76
N ILE A 247 -24.12 -19.50 15.99
CA ILE A 247 -22.93 -19.70 16.83
C ILE A 247 -22.90 -18.64 17.93
N GLY A 248 -22.08 -18.84 18.97
CA GLY A 248 -21.74 -17.75 19.88
C GLY A 248 -21.09 -16.60 19.12
N THR A 249 -21.22 -15.37 19.63
CA THR A 249 -20.56 -14.21 19.00
C THR A 249 -19.05 -14.39 19.06
N VAL A 250 -18.42 -14.47 17.90
CA VAL A 250 -16.96 -14.58 17.76
C VAL A 250 -16.40 -13.34 17.06
N THR A 251 -15.12 -13.05 17.32
CA THR A 251 -14.38 -12.05 16.53
C THR A 251 -13.57 -12.78 15.46
N LEU A 252 -13.81 -12.45 14.20
CA LEU A 252 -13.02 -12.92 13.06
C LEU A 252 -11.92 -11.91 12.76
N SER A 253 -10.76 -12.40 12.36
CA SER A 253 -9.72 -11.54 11.79
C SER A 253 -9.33 -11.98 10.39
N ILE A 254 -9.24 -11.02 9.46
CA ILE A 254 -8.88 -11.28 8.06
C ILE A 254 -7.40 -11.64 7.98
N THR A 255 -7.10 -12.88 7.58
CA THR A 255 -5.73 -13.43 7.44
C THR A 255 -5.25 -13.45 6.00
N ASN A 256 -6.16 -13.41 5.02
CA ASN A 256 -5.78 -13.31 3.61
C ASN A 256 -5.13 -11.94 3.33
N GLY A 257 -3.88 -11.94 2.84
CA GLY A 257 -3.14 -10.72 2.49
C GLY A 257 -3.82 -9.86 1.43
N ALA A 258 -4.68 -10.46 0.60
CA ALA A 258 -5.49 -9.73 -0.37
C ALA A 258 -6.76 -9.09 0.24
N GLY A 259 -7.09 -9.37 1.50
CA GLY A 259 -8.36 -9.04 2.14
C GLY A 259 -9.44 -10.12 1.97
N GLY A 260 -10.54 -10.00 2.71
CA GLY A 260 -11.66 -10.95 2.69
C GLY A 260 -12.84 -10.42 1.88
N ASN A 261 -13.32 -11.19 0.90
CA ASN A 261 -14.48 -10.79 0.10
C ASN A 261 -15.78 -10.99 0.87
N LEU A 262 -16.61 -9.96 0.96
CA LEU A 262 -17.97 -10.10 1.44
C LEU A 262 -18.88 -10.55 0.33
N MET A 263 -19.51 -11.69 0.56
CA MET A 263 -20.38 -12.34 -0.39
C MET A 263 -21.81 -12.34 0.14
N THR A 264 -22.77 -11.98 -0.69
CA THR A 264 -24.20 -12.05 -0.36
C THR A 264 -24.80 -13.43 -0.60
N ASN A 265 -26.02 -13.68 -0.12
CA ASN A 265 -26.75 -14.93 -0.37
C ASN A 265 -26.87 -15.33 -1.84
N ASN A 266 -26.79 -14.40 -2.79
CA ASN A 266 -26.83 -14.70 -4.23
C ASN A 266 -25.42 -14.96 -4.83
N GLY A 267 -24.38 -15.02 -4.00
CA GLY A 267 -22.99 -15.22 -4.41
C GLY A 267 -22.30 -13.97 -4.99
N GLN A 268 -22.94 -12.79 -4.96
CA GLN A 268 -22.29 -11.55 -5.38
C GLN A 268 -21.30 -11.06 -4.33
N ILE A 269 -20.14 -10.59 -4.79
CA ILE A 269 -19.18 -9.91 -3.92
C ILE A 269 -19.58 -8.43 -3.86
N THR A 270 -19.90 -7.94 -2.67
CA THR A 270 -20.35 -6.55 -2.46
C THR A 270 -19.18 -5.63 -2.16
N ARG A 271 -18.26 -6.08 -1.32
CA ARG A 271 -17.08 -5.32 -0.90
C ARG A 271 -15.95 -6.24 -0.46
N LYS A 272 -14.77 -5.68 -0.31
CA LYS A 272 -13.59 -6.38 0.22
C LYS A 272 -13.16 -5.75 1.54
N LEU A 273 -13.01 -6.58 2.56
CA LEU A 273 -12.57 -6.16 3.87
C LEU A 273 -11.03 -6.16 3.95
N PRO A 274 -10.41 -5.13 4.54
CA PRO A 274 -8.95 -5.03 4.60
C PRO A 274 -8.30 -6.18 5.36
N TYR A 275 -7.10 -6.57 4.91
CA TYR A 275 -6.22 -7.47 5.66
C TYR A 275 -5.99 -6.94 7.09
N LYS A 276 -5.99 -7.84 8.09
CA LYS A 276 -5.90 -7.54 9.54
C LYS A 276 -7.08 -6.79 10.17
N SER A 277 -8.16 -6.54 9.44
CA SER A 277 -9.39 -6.01 10.06
C SER A 277 -10.12 -7.09 10.88
N ASN A 278 -10.84 -6.67 11.92
CA ASN A 278 -11.59 -7.55 12.82
C ASN A 278 -13.10 -7.33 12.68
N TRP A 279 -13.86 -8.42 12.68
CA TRP A 279 -15.30 -8.40 12.40
C TRP A 279 -16.04 -9.38 13.30
N LEU A 280 -17.20 -8.99 13.83
CA LEU A 280 -18.02 -9.89 14.63
C LEU A 280 -18.84 -10.81 13.72
N ALA A 281 -19.00 -12.06 14.13
CA ALA A 281 -19.92 -13.01 13.51
C ALA A 281 -20.68 -13.79 14.59
N SER A 282 -21.94 -14.10 14.30
CA SER A 282 -22.83 -14.83 15.22
C SER A 282 -23.61 -15.95 14.52
N SER A 283 -23.35 -16.18 13.24
CA SER A 283 -23.97 -17.27 12.48
C SER A 283 -23.05 -17.71 11.35
N THR A 284 -23.21 -18.96 10.93
CA THR A 284 -22.50 -19.53 9.78
C THR A 284 -23.48 -20.14 8.80
N VAL A 285 -23.04 -20.25 7.55
CA VAL A 285 -23.70 -20.97 6.46
C VAL A 285 -22.64 -21.76 5.69
N GLN A 286 -23.04 -22.70 4.85
CA GLN A 286 -22.12 -23.49 4.01
C GLN A 286 -22.39 -23.26 2.53
N ALA A 287 -21.33 -23.16 1.74
CA ALA A 287 -21.42 -23.23 0.29
C ALA A 287 -21.50 -24.70 -0.20
N ALA A 288 -21.89 -24.90 -1.46
CA ALA A 288 -22.03 -26.23 -2.06
C ALA A 288 -20.73 -27.08 -2.05
N ASP A 289 -19.56 -26.44 -1.93
CA ASP A 289 -18.25 -27.10 -1.81
C ASP A 289 -17.88 -27.47 -0.36
N GLY A 290 -18.79 -27.21 0.60
CA GLY A 290 -18.58 -27.43 2.04
C GLY A 290 -17.86 -26.30 2.76
N THR A 291 -17.40 -25.25 2.06
CA THR A 291 -16.74 -24.11 2.69
C THR A 291 -17.70 -23.40 3.63
N VAL A 292 -17.25 -23.15 4.86
CA VAL A 292 -18.02 -22.40 5.86
C VAL A 292 -17.89 -20.91 5.59
N TYR A 293 -18.99 -20.19 5.74
CA TYR A 293 -19.08 -18.75 5.59
C TYR A 293 -19.67 -18.13 6.85
N TYR A 294 -19.03 -17.10 7.38
CA TYR A 294 -19.45 -16.40 8.60
C TYR A 294 -20.25 -15.15 8.26
N LYS A 295 -21.44 -15.02 8.85
CA LYS A 295 -22.30 -13.85 8.68
C LYS A 295 -21.79 -12.69 9.53
N VAL A 296 -21.36 -11.60 8.89
CA VAL A 296 -20.77 -10.44 9.60
C VAL A 296 -21.61 -9.16 9.55
N SER A 297 -22.51 -9.02 8.57
CA SER A 297 -23.41 -7.87 8.48
C SER A 297 -24.56 -8.19 7.54
N GLY A 298 -25.81 -7.85 7.90
CA GLY A 298 -26.96 -8.05 7.02
C GLY A 298 -26.99 -9.46 6.42
N GLU A 299 -27.11 -9.60 5.10
CA GLU A 299 -26.95 -10.87 4.36
C GLU A 299 -25.59 -10.98 3.67
N GLU A 300 -24.52 -10.51 4.32
CA GLU A 300 -23.13 -10.58 3.84
C GLU A 300 -22.29 -11.54 4.69
N TYR A 301 -21.48 -12.34 4.00
CA TYR A 301 -20.75 -13.45 4.58
C TYR A 301 -19.27 -13.45 4.14
N LEU A 302 -18.37 -13.84 5.06
CA LEU A 302 -16.94 -14.04 4.82
C LEU A 302 -16.59 -15.52 4.75
N SER A 303 -15.72 -15.90 3.82
CA SER A 303 -15.23 -17.28 3.74
C SER A 303 -14.33 -17.63 4.92
N SER A 304 -14.48 -18.83 5.47
CA SER A 304 -13.55 -19.39 6.47
C SER A 304 -12.11 -19.52 5.95
N LYS A 305 -11.91 -19.50 4.63
CA LYS A 305 -10.57 -19.52 4.00
C LYS A 305 -9.82 -18.20 4.15
N ASP A 306 -10.53 -17.09 4.37
CA ASP A 306 -9.95 -15.74 4.42
C ASP A 306 -9.76 -15.21 5.84
N VAL A 307 -10.25 -15.94 6.84
CA VAL A 307 -10.34 -15.48 8.23
C VAL A 307 -9.83 -16.52 9.21
N ARG A 308 -9.49 -16.05 10.41
CA ARG A 308 -9.36 -16.90 11.61
C ARG A 308 -10.31 -16.43 12.70
N VAL A 309 -10.75 -17.35 13.55
CA VAL A 309 -11.58 -17.04 14.71
C VAL A 309 -10.68 -16.65 15.88
N LEU A 310 -11.00 -15.55 16.56
CA LEU A 310 -10.35 -15.11 17.80
C LEU A 310 -11.29 -15.44 18.97
N ASP A 311 -11.27 -16.69 19.43
CA ASP A 311 -12.09 -17.15 20.57
C ASP A 311 -11.31 -17.19 21.90
N GLY A 312 -10.04 -16.79 21.87
CA GLY A 312 -9.16 -16.79 23.05
C GLY A 312 -8.70 -18.18 23.49
N THR A 313 -9.09 -19.24 22.79
CA THR A 313 -8.69 -20.62 23.07
C THR A 313 -7.62 -21.13 22.10
N GLU A 314 -7.60 -20.61 20.86
CA GLU A 314 -6.56 -20.95 19.89
C GLU A 314 -5.27 -20.15 20.11
N LYS A 315 -4.13 -20.85 19.99
CA LYS A 315 -2.80 -20.21 20.03
C LYS A 315 -2.67 -19.26 18.85
N HIS A 316 -2.52 -17.97 19.15
CA HIS A 316 -2.25 -16.89 18.21
C HIS A 316 -0.81 -16.95 17.68
N ILE A 317 0.15 -17.43 18.49
CA ILE A 317 1.56 -17.61 18.13
C ILE A 317 1.84 -19.11 18.06
N ASN A 318 2.16 -19.60 16.87
CA ASN A 318 2.32 -21.02 16.56
C ASN A 318 3.72 -21.34 16.03
N ASN A 319 3.99 -22.63 15.81
CA ASN A 319 5.26 -23.15 15.26
C ASN A 319 6.48 -22.63 16.03
N ILE A 320 6.42 -22.69 17.36
CA ILE A 320 7.52 -22.21 18.20
C ILE A 320 8.71 -23.16 18.03
N GLN A 321 9.78 -22.64 17.46
CA GLN A 321 11.07 -23.32 17.29
C GLN A 321 12.05 -22.85 18.37
N ASP A 322 12.89 -23.76 18.85
CA ASP A 322 13.94 -23.41 19.80
C ASP A 322 14.96 -22.47 19.15
N GLN A 323 15.21 -21.34 19.80
CA GLN A 323 16.18 -20.35 19.35
C GLN A 323 16.73 -19.61 20.56
N LYS A 324 18.03 -19.75 20.79
CA LYS A 324 18.73 -19.02 21.84
C LYS A 324 19.26 -17.70 21.31
N GLY A 325 19.13 -16.65 22.11
CA GLY A 325 19.65 -15.34 21.75
C GLY A 325 19.37 -14.30 22.82
N ILE A 326 19.67 -13.05 22.51
CA ILE A 326 19.28 -11.91 23.34
C ILE A 326 18.67 -10.87 22.41
N VAL A 327 17.50 -10.36 22.79
CA VAL A 327 16.84 -9.26 22.11
C VAL A 327 16.93 -7.97 22.90
N THR A 328 17.09 -6.84 22.23
CA THR A 328 17.06 -5.50 22.84
C THR A 328 15.83 -4.74 22.35
N VAL A 329 15.08 -4.13 23.26
CA VAL A 329 13.90 -3.32 22.94
C VAL A 329 14.31 -2.02 22.27
N LEU A 330 13.79 -1.76 21.07
CA LEU A 330 14.12 -0.57 20.26
C LEU A 330 13.07 0.54 20.37
N ASN A 331 11.82 0.21 20.66
CA ASN A 331 10.76 1.20 20.80
C ASN A 331 10.98 2.06 22.06
N ASN A 332 11.01 3.39 21.90
CA ASN A 332 11.25 4.34 22.98
C ASN A 332 10.19 4.33 24.09
N LYS A 333 8.98 3.86 23.77
CA LYS A 333 7.89 3.65 24.73
C LYS A 333 7.92 2.25 25.37
N GLY A 334 8.89 1.41 25.02
CA GLY A 334 8.87 -0.01 25.34
C GLY A 334 7.99 -0.82 24.38
N THR A 335 7.83 -2.11 24.66
CA THR A 335 7.01 -3.04 23.88
C THR A 335 6.24 -3.97 24.81
N ASP A 336 4.99 -4.26 24.46
CA ASP A 336 4.16 -5.18 25.22
C ASP A 336 4.52 -6.63 24.89
N THR A 337 4.62 -7.48 25.92
CA THR A 337 4.65 -8.92 25.69
C THR A 337 3.23 -9.46 25.58
N ARG A 338 3.08 -10.49 24.78
CA ARG A 338 1.83 -11.25 24.65
C ARG A 338 2.05 -12.70 25.02
N ASN A 339 1.01 -13.33 25.54
CA ASN A 339 0.99 -14.78 25.66
C ASN A 339 0.74 -15.45 24.30
N SER A 340 0.84 -16.78 24.28
CA SER A 340 0.64 -17.59 23.08
C SER A 340 -0.74 -17.43 22.44
N VAL A 341 -1.77 -17.01 23.18
CA VAL A 341 -3.11 -16.68 22.66
C VAL A 341 -3.28 -15.20 22.25
N GLY A 342 -2.21 -14.40 22.33
CA GLY A 342 -2.18 -13.02 21.84
C GLY A 342 -2.64 -11.95 22.84
N LYS A 343 -2.95 -12.32 24.08
CA LYS A 343 -3.31 -11.38 25.16
C LYS A 343 -2.05 -10.73 25.73
N VAL A 344 -2.09 -9.42 25.94
CA VAL A 344 -1.00 -8.68 26.59
C VAL A 344 -0.83 -9.21 28.02
N ASN A 345 0.41 -9.54 28.39
CA ASN A 345 0.75 -10.14 29.69
C ASN A 345 2.05 -9.60 30.30
N GLY A 346 2.53 -8.46 29.81
CA GLY A 346 3.73 -7.81 30.32
C GLY A 346 4.15 -6.63 29.44
N HIS A 347 5.17 -5.91 29.88
CA HIS A 347 5.72 -4.75 29.17
C HIS A 347 7.24 -4.66 29.40
N LEU A 348 8.01 -4.59 28.32
CA LEU A 348 9.46 -4.52 28.32
C LEU A 348 9.88 -3.08 28.03
N LYS A 349 10.63 -2.47 28.97
CA LYS A 349 11.06 -1.07 28.85
C LYS A 349 12.08 -0.89 27.72
N TYR A 350 12.10 0.30 27.13
CA TYR A 350 13.10 0.70 26.13
C TYR A 350 14.53 0.39 26.58
N GLN A 351 15.36 -0.13 25.67
CA GLN A 351 16.75 -0.55 25.88
C GLN A 351 17.00 -1.70 26.86
N THR A 352 15.95 -2.34 27.40
CA THR A 352 16.14 -3.57 28.18
C THR A 352 16.51 -4.75 27.27
N ARG A 353 17.32 -5.67 27.80
CA ARG A 353 17.81 -6.86 27.09
C ARG A 353 17.18 -8.11 27.70
N TRP A 354 16.69 -8.99 26.85
CA TRP A 354 15.96 -10.19 27.27
C TRP A 354 16.50 -11.43 26.57
N GLN A 355 16.68 -12.50 27.33
CA GLN A 355 17.04 -13.79 26.77
C GLN A 355 15.88 -14.32 25.92
N VAL A 356 16.21 -14.85 24.75
CA VAL A 356 15.27 -15.54 23.87
C VAL A 356 15.51 -17.04 24.01
N SER A 357 14.41 -17.78 24.15
CA SER A 357 14.40 -19.25 24.20
C SER A 357 13.74 -19.89 22.98
N GLY A 358 12.99 -19.11 22.18
CA GLY A 358 12.35 -19.61 20.97
C GLY A 358 11.83 -18.50 20.06
N ILE A 359 11.43 -18.89 18.85
CA ILE A 359 10.79 -18.01 17.87
C ILE A 359 9.52 -18.69 17.35
N GLY A 360 8.42 -17.94 17.26
CA GLY A 360 7.16 -18.40 16.67
C GLY A 360 6.65 -17.42 15.62
N THR A 361 5.60 -17.83 14.92
CA THR A 361 4.90 -16.99 13.94
C THR A 361 3.42 -16.93 14.24
N ASP A 362 2.82 -15.76 14.09
CA ASP A 362 1.37 -15.64 14.16
C ASP A 362 0.67 -15.97 12.83
N GLY A 363 -0.67 -16.00 12.85
CA GLY A 363 -1.50 -16.23 11.66
C GLY A 363 -1.37 -15.17 10.55
N TYR A 364 -0.55 -14.14 10.74
CA TYR A 364 -0.20 -13.14 9.74
C TYR A 364 1.23 -13.30 9.21
N GLY A 365 1.98 -14.29 9.70
CA GLY A 365 3.40 -14.47 9.40
C GLY A 365 4.33 -13.53 10.17
N THR A 366 3.82 -12.75 11.14
CA THR A 366 4.67 -11.92 12.01
C THR A 366 5.47 -12.83 12.91
N LYS A 367 6.78 -12.58 13.02
CA LYS A 367 7.68 -13.32 13.92
C LYS A 367 7.59 -12.77 15.34
N TRP A 368 7.68 -13.68 16.31
CA TRP A 368 7.60 -13.38 17.74
C TRP A 368 8.70 -14.12 18.49
N TYR A 369 9.49 -13.41 19.29
CA TYR A 369 10.53 -14.00 20.13
C TYR A 369 9.99 -14.35 21.51
N LYS A 370 10.22 -15.59 21.96
CA LYS A 370 9.85 -16.07 23.29
C LYS A 370 10.89 -15.64 24.34
N VAL A 371 10.49 -14.71 25.20
CA VAL A 371 11.34 -14.09 26.23
C VAL A 371 11.11 -14.65 27.64
N SER A 372 10.02 -15.40 27.85
CA SER A 372 9.74 -16.15 29.08
C SER A 372 8.79 -17.34 28.78
N SER A 373 8.35 -18.08 29.80
CA SER A 373 7.55 -19.33 29.68
C SER A 373 6.35 -19.21 28.73
N ASP A 374 5.60 -18.11 28.80
CA ASP A 374 4.48 -17.76 27.91
C ASP A 374 4.46 -16.24 27.64
N GLN A 375 5.64 -15.64 27.44
CA GLN A 375 5.76 -14.23 27.03
C GLN A 375 6.53 -14.13 25.72
N PHE A 376 5.91 -13.46 24.76
CA PHE A 376 6.42 -13.27 23.42
C PHE A 376 6.45 -11.78 23.08
N VAL A 377 7.52 -11.35 22.42
CA VAL A 377 7.68 -9.97 21.93
C VAL A 377 7.74 -9.95 20.42
N ASN A 378 7.15 -8.93 19.80
CA ASN A 378 7.13 -8.77 18.35
C ASN A 378 8.56 -8.57 17.82
N ALA A 379 8.99 -9.41 16.88
CA ALA A 379 10.34 -9.35 16.32
C ALA A 379 10.66 -8.04 15.59
N ASN A 380 9.64 -7.27 15.19
CA ASN A 380 9.81 -5.96 14.56
C ASN A 380 10.10 -4.83 15.57
N GLU A 381 9.83 -5.05 16.86
CA GLU A 381 9.99 -4.04 17.91
C GLU A 381 11.29 -4.22 18.71
N VAL A 382 12.07 -5.25 18.36
CA VAL A 382 13.30 -5.63 19.03
C VAL A 382 14.40 -5.96 18.01
N THR A 383 15.66 -5.98 18.46
CA THR A 383 16.79 -6.50 17.67
C THR A 383 17.43 -7.69 18.35
N ASN A 384 17.75 -8.73 17.58
CA ASN A 384 18.56 -9.86 18.04
C ASN A 384 20.06 -9.47 17.95
N GLN A 385 20.90 -9.91 18.89
CA GLN A 385 22.34 -9.60 18.92
C GLN A 385 23.12 -9.95 17.64
N GLN A 386 22.62 -10.88 16.82
CA GLN A 386 23.25 -11.32 15.58
C GLN A 386 22.76 -10.56 14.35
N GLU A 387 21.78 -9.66 14.51
CA GLU A 387 21.16 -8.94 13.40
C GLU A 387 21.35 -7.43 13.57
N SER A 388 21.53 -6.76 12.43
CA SER A 388 21.51 -5.30 12.38
C SER A 388 20.16 -4.78 12.91
N MET A 389 20.19 -3.75 13.75
CA MET A 389 19.01 -2.98 14.13
C MET A 389 18.44 -2.18 12.95
N PHE A 390 19.27 -1.92 11.93
CA PHE A 390 18.90 -1.21 10.71
C PHE A 390 18.37 -2.16 9.63
N GLN A 391 17.21 -1.83 9.08
CA GLN A 391 16.56 -2.56 7.98
C GLN A 391 16.80 -1.90 6.61
N ARG A 392 17.17 -0.61 6.59
CA ARG A 392 17.39 0.15 5.36
C ARG A 392 18.46 1.22 5.57
N PHE A 393 19.26 1.45 4.54
CA PHE A 393 20.22 2.54 4.47
C PHE A 393 19.95 3.41 3.26
N GLU A 394 20.12 4.72 3.41
CA GLU A 394 19.89 5.74 2.39
C GLU A 394 21.12 6.67 2.34
N GLY A 395 21.53 7.07 1.14
CA GLY A 395 22.56 8.11 0.98
C GLY A 395 22.11 9.43 1.59
N TYR A 396 23.02 10.12 2.26
CA TYR A 396 22.77 11.46 2.81
C TYR A 396 24.02 12.32 2.66
N SER A 397 23.88 13.62 2.47
CA SER A 397 25.00 14.55 2.46
C SER A 397 24.59 15.83 3.17
N GLY A 398 25.29 16.16 4.25
CA GLY A 398 25.04 17.38 5.02
C GLY A 398 25.85 17.42 6.32
N VAL A 399 25.82 18.57 6.99
CA VAL A 399 26.42 18.74 8.32
C VAL A 399 25.29 18.92 9.33
N LEU A 400 25.20 17.97 10.27
CA LEU A 400 24.25 18.04 11.37
C LEU A 400 24.98 18.33 12.68
N MET A 401 24.30 19.02 13.58
CA MET A 401 24.76 19.38 14.91
C MET A 401 24.02 18.54 15.95
N VAL A 402 24.73 18.10 16.99
CA VAL A 402 24.08 17.50 18.17
C VAL A 402 23.24 18.56 18.86
N SER A 403 21.92 18.41 18.77
CA SER A 403 20.95 19.27 19.42
C SER A 403 20.49 18.73 20.75
N ASN A 404 20.74 17.45 21.07
CA ASN A 404 20.44 16.92 22.40
C ASN A 404 21.41 17.51 23.42
N TYR A 405 20.85 18.18 24.42
CA TYR A 405 21.59 18.97 25.41
C TYR A 405 22.22 18.16 26.53
N ASN A 406 21.95 16.84 26.57
CA ASN A 406 22.73 15.87 27.35
C ASN A 406 23.87 15.23 26.53
N GLY A 407 24.12 15.75 25.31
CA GLY A 407 24.90 15.09 24.29
C GLY A 407 24.10 13.98 23.61
N ALA A 408 24.70 13.35 22.61
CA ALA A 408 24.04 12.26 21.88
C ALA A 408 24.81 10.95 22.00
N VAL A 409 24.11 9.85 22.24
CA VAL A 409 24.75 8.53 22.30
C VAL A 409 24.81 7.95 20.90
N THR A 410 26.01 7.59 20.45
CA THR A 410 26.19 6.78 19.24
C THR A 410 26.08 5.30 19.56
N ARG A 411 25.56 4.56 18.60
CA ARG A 411 25.43 3.10 18.65
C ARG A 411 25.98 2.45 17.39
N ASP A 412 26.40 1.21 17.51
CA ASP A 412 26.76 0.38 16.37
C ASP A 412 25.50 -0.23 15.73
N SER A 413 25.68 -0.93 14.59
CA SER A 413 24.59 -1.65 13.92
C SER A 413 23.92 -2.71 14.78
N LEU A 414 24.54 -3.16 15.87
CA LEU A 414 24.03 -4.17 16.79
C LEU A 414 23.40 -3.53 18.05
N ASN A 415 23.17 -2.21 18.02
CA ASN A 415 22.60 -1.41 19.10
C ASN A 415 23.47 -1.31 20.37
N ASN A 416 24.75 -1.68 20.31
CA ASN A 416 25.68 -1.47 21.42
C ASN A 416 26.09 0.01 21.46
N LYS A 417 26.24 0.54 22.68
CA LYS A 417 26.73 1.90 22.88
C LYS A 417 28.19 2.00 22.45
N VAL A 418 28.53 3.00 21.64
CA VAL A 418 29.91 3.24 21.18
C VAL A 418 30.54 4.41 21.94
N LYS A 419 30.01 5.63 21.77
CA LYS A 419 30.51 6.84 22.45
C LYS A 419 29.43 7.91 22.60
N ASN A 420 29.70 8.93 23.41
CA ASN A 420 28.88 10.13 23.50
C ASN A 420 29.44 11.24 22.60
N LEU A 421 28.58 11.93 21.87
CA LEU A 421 28.89 13.13 21.10
C LEU A 421 28.62 14.36 21.98
N PRO A 422 29.56 15.33 22.05
CA PRO A 422 29.34 16.56 22.79
C PRO A 422 28.16 17.37 22.24
N VAL A 423 27.48 18.11 23.13
CA VAL A 423 26.46 19.09 22.74
C VAL A 423 27.07 20.08 21.74
N TYR A 424 26.33 20.39 20.68
CA TYR A 424 26.74 21.29 19.59
C TYR A 424 27.94 20.87 18.75
N SER A 425 28.49 19.68 18.96
CA SER A 425 29.45 19.13 18.02
C SER A 425 28.78 18.94 16.65
N SER A 426 29.47 19.38 15.59
CA SER A 426 29.03 19.26 14.20
C SER A 426 29.62 18.01 13.57
N TRP A 427 28.82 17.27 12.82
CA TRP A 427 29.21 16.01 12.19
C TRP A 427 28.79 16.00 10.72
N VAL A 428 29.73 15.61 9.85
CA VAL A 428 29.42 15.31 8.45
C VAL A 428 28.66 14.00 8.41
N ILE A 429 27.47 14.02 7.81
CA ILE A 429 26.62 12.86 7.66
C ILE A 429 26.67 12.40 6.22
N THR A 430 27.08 11.15 6.03
CA THR A 430 27.20 10.53 4.70
C THR A 430 26.07 9.52 4.42
N GLN A 431 25.31 9.15 5.45
CA GLN A 431 24.32 8.10 5.35
C GLN A 431 23.26 8.26 6.44
N LYS A 432 22.02 7.99 6.05
CA LYS A 432 20.88 7.82 6.93
C LYS A 432 20.56 6.32 7.03
N ALA A 433 20.29 5.83 8.23
CA ALA A 433 19.85 4.47 8.50
C ALA A 433 18.45 4.49 9.10
N ILE A 434 17.64 3.49 8.78
CA ILE A 434 16.29 3.32 9.32
C ILE A 434 16.26 2.01 10.07
N ASP A 435 15.92 2.07 11.35
CA ASP A 435 15.82 0.88 12.19
C ASP A 435 14.53 0.10 11.94
N LYS A 436 14.45 -1.11 12.51
CA LYS A 436 13.28 -2.00 12.40
C LYS A 436 11.97 -1.37 12.90
N THR A 437 12.04 -0.34 13.73
CA THR A 437 10.88 0.42 14.21
C THR A 437 10.50 1.60 13.30
N GLY A 438 11.35 1.91 12.31
CA GLY A 438 11.19 3.06 11.42
C GLY A 438 11.86 4.34 11.91
N ALA A 439 12.52 4.33 13.08
CA ALA A 439 13.24 5.50 13.56
C ALA A 439 14.50 5.75 12.73
N ILE A 440 14.84 7.03 12.59
CA ILE A 440 15.92 7.50 11.72
C ILE A 440 17.18 7.68 12.55
N TRP A 441 18.30 7.24 12.00
CA TRP A 441 19.63 7.38 12.56
C TRP A 441 20.59 7.96 11.52
N TYR A 442 21.56 8.77 11.96
CA TYR A 442 22.58 9.36 11.10
C TYR A 442 23.94 8.74 11.37
N ARG A 443 24.64 8.35 10.31
CA ARG A 443 26.00 7.81 10.41
C ARG A 443 26.99 8.96 10.62
N VAL A 444 27.69 8.92 11.75
CA VAL A 444 28.70 9.92 12.16
C VAL A 444 30.13 9.35 12.14
N GLY A 445 30.29 8.07 11.83
CA GLY A 445 31.57 7.38 11.73
C GLY A 445 31.41 5.93 11.28
N THR A 446 32.53 5.19 11.23
CA THR A 446 32.51 3.76 10.90
C THR A 446 31.72 2.99 11.93
N ASN A 447 30.59 2.41 11.49
CA ASN A 447 29.63 1.70 12.33
C ASN A 447 29.22 2.50 13.60
N GLN A 448 29.03 3.81 13.45
CA GLN A 448 28.60 4.71 14.52
C GLN A 448 27.41 5.55 14.04
N TYR A 449 26.28 5.34 14.68
CA TYR A 449 24.99 5.91 14.33
C TYR A 449 24.41 6.66 15.52
N VAL A 450 23.92 7.86 15.29
CA VAL A 450 23.26 8.70 16.30
C VAL A 450 21.79 8.86 15.94
N SER A 451 20.90 8.91 16.93
CA SER A 451 19.47 9.13 16.71
C SER A 451 19.26 10.46 15.98
N ALA A 452 18.41 10.47 14.96
CA ALA A 452 18.05 11.70 14.27
C ALA A 452 17.33 12.69 15.17
N ALA A 453 16.66 12.22 16.23
CA ALA A 453 16.04 13.09 17.23
C ALA A 453 17.06 13.91 18.02
N ASP A 454 18.32 13.43 18.10
CA ASP A 454 19.40 14.10 18.81
C ASP A 454 20.21 15.05 17.91
N MET A 455 19.84 15.15 16.62
CA MET A 455 20.59 15.87 15.60
C MET A 455 19.71 16.85 14.83
N HIS A 456 20.22 18.05 14.54
CA HIS A 456 19.55 19.02 13.67
C HIS A 456 20.50 19.61 12.63
N ALA A 457 19.96 20.21 11.57
CA ALA A 457 20.78 20.93 10.60
C ALA A 457 21.53 22.08 11.31
N LYS A 458 22.83 22.23 11.00
CA LYS A 458 23.69 23.29 11.57
C LYS A 458 23.20 24.71 11.21
N THR A 459 22.41 24.85 10.14
CA THR A 459 21.92 26.12 9.62
C THR A 459 20.45 26.33 10.01
N ILE A 460 20.14 27.45 10.66
CA ILE A 460 18.76 27.97 10.68
C ILE A 460 18.50 28.66 9.33
N THR A 461 17.39 28.33 8.69
CA THR A 461 16.95 29.03 7.47
C THR A 461 16.34 30.36 7.89
N VAL A 462 17.03 31.46 7.57
CA VAL A 462 16.57 32.83 7.83
C VAL A 462 16.26 33.48 6.50
N ASN A 463 14.99 33.80 6.26
CA ASN A 463 14.58 34.60 5.12
C ASN A 463 14.87 36.06 5.42
N LYS A 464 15.55 36.77 4.51
CA LYS A 464 15.80 38.21 4.67
C LYS A 464 14.76 39.00 3.91
N ASP A 465 14.01 39.84 4.64
CA ASP A 465 13.09 40.82 4.08
C ASP A 465 13.30 42.16 4.81
N MET A 466 14.46 42.76 4.55
CA MET A 466 14.93 43.93 5.28
C MET A 466 14.07 45.17 4.99
N ILE A 467 13.78 45.96 6.02
CA ILE A 467 13.19 47.30 5.87
C ILE A 467 14.24 48.23 5.24
N SER A 468 13.85 48.94 4.18
CA SER A 468 14.68 49.97 3.55
C SER A 468 14.63 51.28 4.31
N GLY A 469 15.77 51.98 4.42
CA GLY A 469 15.83 53.32 5.01
C GLY A 469 15.93 53.34 6.54
N LEU A 470 16.18 52.20 7.18
CA LEU A 470 16.36 52.13 8.63
C LEU A 470 17.54 53.01 9.10
N PRO A 471 17.42 53.68 10.26
CA PRO A 471 18.51 54.41 10.90
C PRO A 471 19.69 53.51 11.22
N ASN A 472 20.91 54.00 10.99
CA ASN A 472 22.14 53.22 11.18
C ASN A 472 22.80 53.42 12.56
N ASN A 473 21.99 53.44 13.63
CA ASN A 473 22.48 53.64 14.99
C ASN A 473 23.12 52.35 15.54
N THR A 474 24.26 52.47 16.21
CA THR A 474 24.98 51.34 16.81
C THR A 474 24.34 50.89 18.11
N SER A 475 24.36 49.58 18.37
CA SER A 475 23.98 48.98 19.66
C SER A 475 25.21 48.53 20.45
N SER A 476 25.13 48.51 21.77
CA SER A 476 26.19 47.96 22.64
C SER A 476 26.20 46.43 22.73
N ASN A 477 25.22 45.75 22.11
CA ASN A 477 25.16 44.30 21.94
C ASN A 477 25.20 43.51 23.25
N GLU A 478 24.51 44.01 24.28
CA GLU A 478 24.48 43.40 25.60
C GLU A 478 23.45 42.27 25.71
N PHE A 479 22.34 42.37 24.98
CA PHE A 479 21.21 41.44 25.12
C PHE A 479 20.55 41.03 23.80
N ILE A 480 19.84 39.90 23.82
CA ILE A 480 18.77 39.59 22.85
C ILE A 480 17.43 39.81 23.56
N VAL A 481 16.49 40.54 22.95
CA VAL A 481 15.15 40.74 23.53
C VAL A 481 14.14 39.78 22.90
N ALA A 482 13.44 39.04 23.75
CA ALA A 482 12.40 38.09 23.41
C ALA A 482 11.03 38.76 23.55
N HIS A 483 10.33 38.91 22.43
CA HIS A 483 9.01 39.52 22.31
C HIS A 483 7.94 38.53 21.80
N GLU A 484 6.68 38.93 21.91
CA GLU A 484 5.56 38.37 21.15
C GLU A 484 4.64 39.49 20.64
N SER A 485 3.97 39.25 19.52
CA SER A 485 3.38 40.31 18.69
C SER A 485 2.25 41.12 19.32
N GLY A 486 1.67 40.66 20.43
CA GLY A 486 0.65 41.38 21.17
C GLY A 486 -0.73 41.41 20.51
N THR A 487 -0.93 40.71 19.38
CA THR A 487 -2.14 40.80 18.54
C THR A 487 -3.00 39.53 18.61
N PRO A 488 -3.88 39.35 19.61
CA PRO A 488 -4.74 38.16 19.70
C PRO A 488 -5.67 37.95 18.50
N ALA A 489 -6.08 39.02 17.82
CA ALA A 489 -6.95 38.94 16.64
C ALA A 489 -6.29 38.18 15.47
N GLU A 490 -4.97 38.30 15.31
CA GLU A 490 -4.20 37.61 14.26
C GLU A 490 -3.94 36.14 14.59
N ALA A 491 -4.13 35.70 15.84
CA ALA A 491 -3.80 34.34 16.25
C ALA A 491 -4.59 33.22 15.53
N SER A 492 -5.71 33.56 14.89
CA SER A 492 -6.48 32.62 14.05
C SER A 492 -6.26 32.82 12.54
N ASN A 493 -5.45 33.83 12.15
CA ASN A 493 -5.20 34.17 10.77
C ASN A 493 -4.08 33.28 10.21
N PRO A 494 -4.29 32.57 9.09
CA PRO A 494 -3.22 31.79 8.45
C PRO A 494 -2.03 32.66 8.01
N ASN A 495 -2.23 33.98 7.80
CA ASN A 495 -1.19 34.91 7.34
C ASN A 495 -0.69 35.85 8.45
N ALA A 496 -0.84 35.48 9.72
CA ALA A 496 -0.47 36.35 10.86
C ALA A 496 0.97 36.88 10.76
N LEU A 497 1.94 36.00 10.43
CA LEU A 497 3.34 36.39 10.28
C LEU A 497 3.53 37.41 9.15
N GLU A 498 2.92 37.18 7.99
CA GLU A 498 2.99 38.09 6.85
C GLU A 498 2.36 39.45 7.17
N ASN A 499 1.21 39.46 7.82
CA ASN A 499 0.49 40.68 8.17
C ASN A 499 1.28 41.54 9.16
N GLU A 500 1.85 40.92 10.20
CA GLU A 500 2.66 41.62 11.21
C GLU A 500 3.94 42.21 10.59
N VAL A 501 4.63 41.44 9.73
CA VAL A 501 5.82 41.93 9.02
C VAL A 501 5.46 43.07 8.06
N ALA A 502 4.37 42.95 7.30
CA ALA A 502 3.91 44.01 6.40
C ALA A 502 3.53 45.28 7.18
N TYR A 503 2.75 45.15 8.25
CA TYR A 503 2.36 46.26 9.11
C TYR A 503 3.58 46.99 9.71
N MET A 504 4.54 46.23 10.25
CA MET A 504 5.78 46.80 10.77
C MET A 504 6.58 47.52 9.68
N LYS A 505 6.65 46.98 8.46
CA LYS A 505 7.35 47.63 7.34
C LYS A 505 6.71 48.96 6.95
N ASP A 506 5.38 49.07 7.03
CA ASP A 506 4.66 50.32 6.74
C ASP A 506 4.73 51.33 7.90
N HIS A 507 4.95 50.87 9.13
CA HIS A 507 4.94 51.70 10.36
C HIS A 507 6.28 51.72 11.11
N TRP A 508 7.39 51.41 10.42
CA TRP A 508 8.69 51.19 11.07
C TRP A 508 9.21 52.43 11.83
N THR A 509 8.79 53.64 11.44
CA THR A 509 9.14 54.88 12.14
C THR A 509 8.59 54.95 13.56
N SER A 510 7.57 54.16 13.87
CA SER A 510 7.03 54.00 15.23
C SER A 510 7.76 52.90 15.99
N ALA A 511 7.87 51.71 15.38
CA ALA A 511 8.55 50.57 15.98
C ALA A 511 9.01 49.57 14.91
N TYR A 512 10.15 48.92 15.14
CA TYR A 512 10.61 47.78 14.35
C TYR A 512 11.56 46.89 15.13
N VAL A 513 11.57 45.60 14.81
CA VAL A 513 12.44 44.58 15.40
C VAL A 513 13.34 43.94 14.34
N THR A 514 14.32 43.15 14.80
CA THR A 514 15.28 42.50 13.89
C THR A 514 14.74 41.24 13.24
N HIS A 515 13.89 40.47 13.94
CA HIS A 515 13.41 39.19 13.47
C HIS A 515 11.98 38.92 13.89
N TRP A 516 11.31 38.12 13.07
CA TRP A 516 10.02 37.52 13.33
C TRP A 516 10.09 36.00 13.20
N VAL A 517 9.38 35.29 14.07
CA VAL A 517 9.18 33.84 14.04
C VAL A 517 7.70 33.51 14.02
N GLY A 518 7.27 32.64 13.12
CA GLY A 518 5.87 32.22 13.05
C GLY A 518 5.56 31.29 11.89
N HIS A 519 4.27 30.97 11.72
CA HIS A 519 3.75 30.21 10.59
C HIS A 519 4.48 28.88 10.35
N GLY A 520 4.61 28.07 11.40
CA GLY A 520 5.16 26.72 11.33
C GLY A 520 6.70 26.67 11.38
N GLY A 521 7.34 27.64 12.03
CA GLY A 521 8.77 27.71 12.30
C GLY A 521 9.57 28.54 11.31
N ARG A 522 8.92 29.42 10.54
CA ARG A 522 9.59 30.32 9.60
C ARG A 522 10.24 31.47 10.36
N ILE A 523 11.40 31.92 9.88
CA ILE A 523 12.16 33.03 10.45
C ILE A 523 12.35 34.08 9.37
N ILE A 524 11.96 35.32 9.66
CA ILE A 524 12.14 36.48 8.78
C ILE A 524 13.02 37.49 9.50
N GLN A 525 14.16 37.85 8.91
CA GLN A 525 15.00 38.95 9.36
C GLN A 525 14.58 40.24 8.64
N THR A 526 14.22 41.25 9.42
CA THR A 526 13.65 42.54 8.95
C THR A 526 14.57 43.72 9.21
N ALA A 527 15.57 43.58 10.10
CA ALA A 527 16.60 44.58 10.32
C ALA A 527 17.98 43.94 10.57
N PRO A 528 19.08 44.67 10.32
CA PRO A 528 20.43 44.22 10.66
C PRO A 528 20.59 43.95 12.16
N VAL A 529 21.27 42.86 12.52
CA VAL A 529 21.71 42.62 13.91
C VAL A 529 22.90 43.51 14.26
N GLY A 530 23.11 43.76 15.54
CA GLY A 530 24.17 44.63 16.04
C GLY A 530 23.93 46.12 15.76
N ARG A 531 22.75 46.46 15.24
CA ARG A 531 22.24 47.82 15.06
C ARG A 531 21.01 47.99 15.92
N MET A 532 20.76 49.21 16.36
CA MET A 532 19.60 49.54 17.17
C MET A 532 18.33 49.23 16.37
N SER A 533 17.40 48.51 16.99
CA SER A 533 16.01 48.37 16.56
C SER A 533 15.09 49.08 17.56
N TRP A 534 13.88 49.46 17.17
CA TRP A 534 12.96 50.23 18.01
C TRP A 534 11.77 49.38 18.48
N GLY A 535 11.97 48.51 19.46
CA GLY A 535 10.91 47.62 19.95
C GLY A 535 10.82 47.47 21.46
N CYS A 536 11.76 48.04 22.24
CA CYS A 536 11.80 47.81 23.69
C CYS A 536 12.20 49.05 24.52
N GLY A 537 11.84 50.25 24.08
CA GLY A 537 12.18 51.51 24.76
C GLY A 537 13.62 52.01 24.52
N PRO A 538 13.89 53.31 24.69
CA PRO A 538 15.16 53.94 24.30
C PRO A 538 16.43 53.25 24.81
N THR A 539 16.52 52.94 26.10
CA THR A 539 17.70 52.32 26.71
C THR A 539 17.86 50.87 26.26
N GLY A 540 16.78 50.11 26.21
CA GLY A 540 16.79 48.74 25.70
C GLY A 540 17.22 48.67 24.23
N ASN A 541 16.68 49.58 23.40
CA ASN A 541 17.00 49.70 21.98
C ASN A 541 18.50 49.92 21.74
N GLY A 542 19.14 50.79 22.51
CA GLY A 542 20.57 51.05 22.42
C GLY A 542 21.47 49.89 22.88
N LYS A 543 20.91 48.86 23.54
CA LYS A 543 21.64 47.73 24.12
C LYS A 543 21.38 46.39 23.44
N ALA A 544 20.27 46.23 22.74
CA ALA A 544 19.89 44.96 22.12
C ALA A 544 20.76 44.67 20.88
N PHE A 545 21.43 43.52 20.83
CA PHE A 545 22.04 43.01 19.60
C PHE A 545 20.97 42.58 18.58
N ALA A 546 19.86 42.04 19.09
CA ALA A 546 18.70 41.68 18.30
C ALA A 546 17.43 41.72 19.18
N GLN A 547 16.30 42.01 18.55
CA GLN A 547 14.95 41.93 19.12
C GLN A 547 14.12 40.99 18.25
N VAL A 548 13.48 39.99 18.85
CA VAL A 548 12.83 38.87 18.15
C VAL A 548 11.38 38.75 18.56
N GLU A 549 10.49 38.92 17.59
CA GLU A 549 9.04 38.75 17.75
C GLU A 549 8.59 37.31 17.47
N LEU A 550 7.68 36.81 18.30
CA LEU A 550 6.94 35.58 18.07
C LEU A 550 5.52 35.94 17.64
N ALA A 551 5.17 35.65 16.39
CA ALA A 551 3.81 35.82 15.89
C ALA A 551 2.86 34.84 16.60
N ARG A 552 1.68 35.33 16.97
CA ARG A 552 0.68 34.50 17.66
C ARG A 552 0.02 33.49 16.72
N THR A 553 -0.28 32.33 17.27
CA THR A 553 -1.19 31.31 16.72
C THR A 553 -1.99 30.66 17.85
N ASN A 554 -3.23 30.25 17.55
CA ASN A 554 -4.08 29.44 18.43
C ASN A 554 -3.96 27.93 18.15
N ASP A 555 -3.24 27.52 17.09
CA ASP A 555 -3.03 26.11 16.76
C ASP A 555 -1.80 25.56 17.50
N GLN A 556 -2.02 24.54 18.35
CA GLN A 556 -0.97 23.98 19.20
C GLN A 556 0.17 23.33 18.38
N ALA A 557 -0.14 22.74 17.22
CA ALA A 557 0.87 22.08 16.39
C ALA A 557 1.77 23.09 15.67
N THR A 558 1.19 24.21 15.23
CA THR A 558 1.90 25.34 14.64
C THR A 558 2.75 26.03 15.70
N PHE A 559 2.20 26.32 16.88
CA PHE A 559 2.95 26.87 18.00
C PHE A 559 4.14 26.01 18.40
N ALA A 560 3.99 24.68 18.44
CA ALA A 560 5.10 23.79 18.78
C ALA A 560 6.30 23.96 17.83
N LYS A 561 6.05 24.20 16.54
CA LYS A 561 7.09 24.49 15.54
C LYS A 561 7.66 25.89 15.69
N ASP A 562 6.79 26.88 15.89
CA ASP A 562 7.18 28.29 16.06
C ASP A 562 8.03 28.48 17.31
N TYR A 563 7.61 27.92 18.45
CA TYR A 563 8.35 27.95 19.70
C TYR A 563 9.72 27.28 19.57
N GLN A 564 9.81 26.15 18.86
CA GLN A 564 11.07 25.48 18.59
C GLN A 564 12.02 26.36 17.75
N ALA A 565 11.51 27.01 16.70
CA ALA A 565 12.28 27.95 15.89
C ALA A 565 12.70 29.19 16.70
N TYR A 566 11.82 29.71 17.55
CA TYR A 566 12.04 30.89 18.38
C TYR A 566 13.17 30.68 19.39
N VAL A 567 13.14 29.59 20.16
CA VAL A 567 14.22 29.24 21.09
C VAL A 567 15.55 29.02 20.36
N ARG A 568 15.53 28.36 19.19
CA ARG A 568 16.73 28.17 18.37
C ARG A 568 17.32 29.48 17.88
N LEU A 569 16.49 30.38 17.38
CA LEU A 569 16.92 31.69 16.89
C LEU A 569 17.51 32.55 18.01
N LEU A 570 16.83 32.65 19.16
CA LEU A 570 17.31 33.41 20.31
C LEU A 570 18.70 32.93 20.77
N ARG A 571 18.90 31.60 20.83
CA ARG A 571 20.20 31.02 21.17
C ARG A 571 21.25 31.27 20.10
N PHE A 572 20.90 31.11 18.82
CA PHE A 572 21.79 31.38 17.69
C PHE A 572 22.26 32.85 17.67
N LEU A 573 21.36 33.80 17.96
CA LEU A 573 21.71 35.22 18.06
C LEU A 573 22.59 35.51 19.29
N ALA A 574 22.33 34.85 20.42
CA ALA A 574 23.20 34.94 21.59
C ALA A 574 24.62 34.41 21.31
N ASP A 575 24.76 33.33 20.52
CA ASP A 575 26.05 32.84 20.04
C ASP A 575 26.75 33.87 19.15
N GLN A 576 26.03 34.46 18.19
CA GLN A 576 26.58 35.50 17.32
C GLN A 576 27.06 36.74 18.09
N ALA A 577 26.37 37.10 19.17
CA ALA A 577 26.73 38.22 20.04
C ALA A 577 27.78 37.87 21.11
N GLY A 578 28.09 36.57 21.30
CA GLY A 578 28.99 36.12 22.36
C GLY A 578 28.45 36.34 23.78
N ILE A 579 27.14 36.18 23.99
CA ILE A 579 26.46 36.44 25.28
C ILE A 579 25.75 35.19 25.83
N SER A 580 25.38 35.24 27.12
CA SER A 580 24.77 34.11 27.84
C SER A 580 23.35 33.78 27.36
N TYR A 581 22.97 32.50 27.38
CA TYR A 581 21.59 32.07 27.12
C TYR A 581 20.65 32.23 28.31
N LYS A 582 21.17 32.61 29.49
CA LYS A 582 20.36 32.71 30.70
C LYS A 582 19.31 33.82 30.53
N LEU A 583 18.04 33.42 30.67
CA LEU A 583 16.89 34.32 30.58
C LEU A 583 16.77 35.18 31.84
N ASP A 584 16.60 36.50 31.65
CA ASP A 584 16.20 37.47 32.68
C ASP A 584 17.11 37.53 33.93
N GLN A 585 18.36 37.06 33.82
CA GLN A 585 19.36 37.17 34.90
C GLN A 585 20.08 38.51 34.85
N ASP A 586 20.87 38.86 35.86
CA ASP A 586 21.72 40.04 35.79
C ASP A 586 22.81 39.89 34.71
N GLY A 587 23.24 41.02 34.14
CA GLY A 587 24.29 41.07 33.12
C GLY A 587 23.85 40.63 31.72
N LYS A 588 24.82 40.45 30.81
CA LYS A 588 24.59 40.16 29.38
C LYS A 588 23.89 38.82 29.15
N GLY A 589 22.95 38.77 28.22
CA GLY A 589 22.22 37.55 27.86
C GLY A 589 20.83 37.82 27.29
N ILE A 590 19.96 36.80 27.31
CA ILE A 590 18.61 36.91 26.75
C ILE A 590 17.66 37.55 27.77
N LYS A 591 16.89 38.56 27.36
CA LYS A 591 15.91 39.29 28.18
C LYS A 591 14.53 39.22 27.57
N THR A 592 13.50 39.17 28.39
CA THR A 592 12.13 39.44 27.96
C THR A 592 11.84 40.93 27.93
N HIS A 593 10.81 41.34 27.20
CA HIS A 593 10.37 42.74 27.24
C HIS A 593 9.93 43.15 28.65
N LEU A 594 9.28 42.24 29.41
CA LEU A 594 8.98 42.44 30.83
C LEU A 594 10.23 42.79 31.65
N TRP A 595 11.36 42.11 31.42
CA TRP A 595 12.59 42.43 32.12
C TRP A 595 13.09 43.83 31.78
N ILE A 596 13.03 44.21 30.50
CA ILE A 596 13.42 45.55 30.03
C ILE A 596 12.54 46.64 30.68
N SER A 597 11.22 46.45 30.71
CA SER A 597 10.27 47.35 31.37
C SER A 597 10.59 47.54 32.86
N ASN A 598 10.90 46.46 33.56
CA ASN A 598 11.26 46.52 34.98
C ASN A 598 12.66 47.09 35.25
N ALA A 599 13.59 46.94 34.31
CA ALA A 599 14.96 47.41 34.48
C ALA A 599 15.11 48.91 34.23
N TYR A 600 14.35 49.46 33.26
CA TYR A 600 14.54 50.84 32.80
C TYR A 600 13.32 51.75 33.00
N HIS A 601 12.12 51.21 33.22
CA HIS A 601 10.89 51.98 33.47
C HIS A 601 10.51 52.97 32.35
N GLU A 602 10.93 52.72 31.10
CA GLU A 602 10.65 53.56 29.93
C GLU A 602 9.44 53.06 29.12
N VAL A 603 9.05 51.79 29.32
CA VAL A 603 7.95 51.09 28.66
C VAL A 603 7.27 50.18 29.69
N ASP A 604 6.03 49.76 29.41
CA ASP A 604 5.17 48.99 30.33
C ASP A 604 4.78 47.60 29.80
N HIS A 605 5.41 47.18 28.70
CA HIS A 605 5.17 45.89 28.05
C HIS A 605 5.59 44.70 28.93
N VAL A 606 4.87 43.58 28.79
CA VAL A 606 5.02 42.39 29.66
C VAL A 606 5.23 41.08 28.90
N ASP A 607 5.40 41.15 27.57
CA ASP A 607 5.69 40.01 26.70
C ASP A 607 7.04 39.33 27.03
N PRO A 608 7.21 38.03 26.71
CA PRO A 608 6.26 37.13 26.01
C PRO A 608 5.47 36.19 26.94
N TYR A 609 5.57 36.38 28.27
CA TYR A 609 5.14 35.38 29.23
C TYR A 609 3.64 35.05 29.21
N GLY A 610 2.77 36.04 28.98
CA GLY A 610 1.32 35.83 28.93
C GLY A 610 0.93 34.85 27.82
N TYR A 611 1.43 35.10 26.61
CA TYR A 611 1.17 34.25 25.44
C TYR A 611 1.83 32.88 25.56
N LEU A 612 3.09 32.81 26.00
CA LEU A 612 3.76 31.53 26.23
C LEU A 612 2.97 30.68 27.25
N GLN A 613 2.47 31.29 28.33
CA GLN A 613 1.69 30.60 29.34
C GLN A 613 0.35 30.08 28.80
N SER A 614 -0.33 30.83 27.91
CA SER A 614 -1.57 30.35 27.27
C SER A 614 -1.34 29.15 26.36
N MET A 615 -0.12 28.97 25.84
CA MET A 615 0.26 27.83 24.99
C MET A 615 0.98 26.70 25.76
N GLY A 616 0.98 26.75 27.10
CA GLY A 616 1.53 25.70 27.96
C GLY A 616 3.03 25.82 28.28
N VAL A 617 3.63 26.98 28.04
CA VAL A 617 5.05 27.28 28.32
C VAL A 617 5.16 28.22 29.53
N SER A 618 5.50 27.67 30.69
CA SER A 618 5.76 28.47 31.90
C SER A 618 7.06 29.25 31.81
N LYS A 619 7.23 30.30 32.65
CA LYS A 619 8.50 31.06 32.75
C LYS A 619 9.70 30.14 32.97
N ALA A 620 9.57 29.18 33.89
CA ALA A 620 10.60 28.20 34.21
C ALA A 620 10.90 27.27 33.02
N LYS A 621 9.87 26.85 32.27
CA LYS A 621 10.07 26.08 31.03
C LYS A 621 10.83 26.91 30.01
N PHE A 622 10.46 28.17 29.77
CA PHE A 622 11.14 29.01 28.80
C PHE A 622 12.60 29.29 29.18
N ALA A 623 12.88 29.63 30.45
CA ALA A 623 14.24 29.83 30.93
C ALA A 623 15.09 28.54 30.79
N ARG A 624 14.51 27.38 31.13
CA ARG A 624 15.17 26.09 30.95
C ARG A 624 15.41 25.77 29.48
N ASP A 625 14.44 26.00 28.63
CA ASP A 625 14.53 25.71 27.19
C ASP A 625 15.47 26.71 26.49
N LEU A 626 15.68 27.92 27.03
CA LEU A 626 16.75 28.81 26.55
C LEU A 626 18.12 28.42 27.08
N ALA A 627 18.27 28.04 28.36
CA ALA A 627 19.55 27.64 28.92
C ALA A 627 20.04 26.30 28.36
N ASN A 628 19.12 25.34 28.28
CA ASN A 628 19.36 23.93 27.98
C ASN A 628 18.62 23.46 26.74
N GLY A 629 17.91 24.32 26.01
CA GLY A 629 17.26 23.92 24.76
C GLY A 629 15.99 23.05 24.82
N ILE A 630 15.45 22.71 23.64
CA ILE A 630 14.19 21.94 23.45
C ILE A 630 14.43 20.53 22.96
#